data_AF-A0A815CF65-F1
#
_entry.id   AF-A0A815CF65-F1
#
_cell.length_a   1.000
_cell.length_b   1.000
_cell.length_c   1.000
_cell.angle_alpha   90.00
_cell.angle_beta   90.00
_cell.angle_gamma   90.00
#
_symmetry.space_group_name_H-M   'P 1'
#
loop_
_entity.id
_entity.type
_entity.pdbx_description
1 polymer ?
#
loop_
_entity_poly.entity_id
_entity_poly.type
_entity_poly.pdbx_seq_one_letter_code
_entity_poly.pdbx_strand_id
1 'polypeptide(L)'
;MYNIPQICDRQFIAQEVTKVQVPQFKPKDIFTADNDSNQCRVDDQQRMNVQEKNNSSVEQLLNRLPKLDEIVDIKIQPHELKTDDDTNFHMDYIVATTFLRAENYEIQIIDQSQIKRIAGNIIPAIVTTTAMVTGLVCLEVYKLIQGHKKIESYRNACLNLALPFFAFFEPVPSKCQKYLDKEFTLWDRFEVKGDMTLEEFIEYFKCEHKLVPNIIAEGSSMIYCAHFIHQTSKIQNMKQKISHIYETVSKRRIPPHVRYLILDMYCDDLEGNEVQDVPYVKYTFA
;
A
#
# COMPACT_ATOMS: atom_id res chain seq x y z
N MET A 1 -16.44 22.77 -12.92
CA MET A 1 -15.32 23.25 -12.08
C MET A 1 -15.60 24.59 -11.41
N TYR A 2 -16.08 25.61 -12.16
CA TYR A 2 -16.35 26.97 -11.63
C TYR A 2 -17.83 27.26 -11.33
N ASN A 3 -18.68 26.24 -11.17
CA ASN A 3 -20.12 26.36 -10.93
C ASN A 3 -20.90 27.20 -11.97
N ILE A 4 -20.41 27.26 -13.20
CA ILE A 4 -21.11 27.84 -14.34
C ILE A 4 -22.15 26.82 -14.83
N PRO A 5 -23.41 27.23 -15.09
CA PRO A 5 -24.44 26.32 -15.60
C PRO A 5 -24.02 25.71 -16.93
N GLN A 6 -24.30 24.43 -17.09
CA GLN A 6 -23.96 23.69 -18.31
C GLN A 6 -24.95 24.03 -19.44
N ILE A 7 -24.43 24.21 -20.65
CA ILE A 7 -25.24 24.39 -21.87
C ILE A 7 -24.98 23.18 -22.76
N CYS A 8 -26.01 22.38 -23.04
CA CYS A 8 -25.92 21.17 -23.86
C CYS A 8 -26.53 21.35 -25.26
N ASP A 9 -26.92 22.57 -25.65
CA ASP A 9 -27.44 22.85 -26.98
C ASP A 9 -26.33 22.85 -28.03
N ARG A 10 -26.37 21.85 -28.91
CA ARG A 10 -25.39 21.64 -29.98
C ARG A 10 -25.36 22.80 -30.98
N GLN A 11 -26.50 23.42 -31.27
CA GLN A 11 -26.56 24.51 -32.26
C GLN A 11 -25.86 25.75 -31.71
N PHE A 12 -26.14 26.10 -30.46
CA PHE A 12 -25.47 27.18 -29.76
C PHE A 12 -23.95 26.95 -29.67
N ILE A 13 -23.51 25.75 -29.28
CA ILE A 13 -22.08 25.41 -29.18
C ILE A 13 -21.37 25.58 -30.55
N ALA A 14 -21.96 25.09 -31.64
CA ALA A 14 -21.38 25.21 -32.97
C ALA A 14 -21.20 26.67 -33.42
N GLN A 15 -22.16 27.54 -33.08
CA GLN A 15 -22.08 28.97 -33.37
C GLN A 15 -20.94 29.65 -32.59
N GLU A 16 -20.79 29.32 -31.30
CA GLU A 16 -19.72 29.88 -30.46
C GLU A 16 -18.33 29.39 -30.89
N VAL A 17 -18.18 28.10 -31.23
CA VAL A 17 -16.90 27.54 -31.69
C VAL A 17 -16.43 28.21 -32.99
N THR A 18 -17.34 28.59 -33.88
CA THR A 18 -17.00 29.29 -35.13
C THR A 18 -16.38 30.67 -34.89
N LYS A 19 -16.65 31.30 -33.74
CA LYS A 19 -16.10 32.61 -33.37
C LYS A 19 -14.67 32.50 -32.81
N VAL A 20 -14.19 31.31 -32.46
CA VAL A 20 -12.90 31.10 -31.83
C VAL A 20 -11.78 31.19 -32.87
N GLN A 21 -10.85 32.12 -32.68
CA GLN A 21 -9.64 32.22 -33.51
C GLN A 21 -8.55 31.28 -32.96
N VAL A 22 -8.25 30.21 -33.70
CA VAL A 22 -7.20 29.25 -33.32
C VAL A 22 -5.82 29.79 -33.75
N PRO A 23 -4.87 30.00 -32.83
CA PRO A 23 -3.53 30.48 -33.20
C PRO A 23 -2.78 29.40 -33.99
N GLN A 24 -2.01 29.82 -35.00
CA GLN A 24 -1.18 28.90 -35.79
C GLN A 24 -0.09 28.26 -34.92
N PHE A 25 0.01 26.94 -34.99
CA PHE A 25 1.08 26.20 -34.32
C PHE A 25 2.43 26.55 -34.94
N LYS A 26 3.38 26.95 -34.09
CA LYS A 26 4.78 27.15 -34.46
C LYS A 26 5.62 26.11 -33.73
N PRO A 27 6.29 25.17 -34.44
CA PRO A 27 7.18 24.21 -33.82
C PRO A 27 8.24 24.93 -33.01
N LYS A 28 8.45 24.49 -31.77
CA LYS A 28 9.57 24.95 -30.95
C LYS A 28 10.64 23.86 -30.98
N ASP A 29 11.90 24.27 -31.08
CA ASP A 29 13.04 23.38 -30.90
C ASP A 29 13.16 23.02 -29.42
N ILE A 30 12.40 22.00 -29.01
CA ILE A 30 12.41 21.47 -27.65
C ILE A 30 13.36 20.28 -27.65
N PHE A 31 14.47 20.39 -26.94
CA PHE A 31 15.28 19.24 -26.55
C PHE A 31 14.44 18.37 -25.62
N THR A 32 13.91 17.27 -26.15
CA THR A 32 13.33 16.20 -25.34
C THR A 32 14.49 15.28 -24.96
N ALA A 33 14.72 15.11 -23.65
CA ALA A 33 15.59 14.03 -23.19
C ALA A 33 14.96 12.71 -23.65
N ASP A 34 15.74 11.90 -24.35
CA ASP A 34 15.30 10.72 -25.07
C ASP A 34 14.45 9.76 -24.25
N ASN A 35 13.52 9.11 -24.97
CA ASN A 35 12.63 8.04 -24.54
C ASN A 35 13.33 6.68 -24.36
N ASP A 36 14.64 6.64 -24.07
CA ASP A 36 15.33 5.40 -23.72
C ASP A 36 15.97 5.53 -22.35
N SER A 37 15.47 4.73 -21.42
CA SER A 37 15.86 4.66 -20.01
C SER A 37 17.31 4.21 -19.75
N ASN A 38 18.21 4.28 -20.74
CA ASN A 38 19.59 3.83 -20.62
C ASN A 38 20.69 4.63 -21.35
N GLN A 39 20.44 5.86 -21.84
CA GLN A 39 21.56 6.72 -22.28
C GLN A 39 21.35 8.19 -21.90
N CYS A 40 21.97 8.60 -20.80
CA CYS A 40 22.17 10.00 -20.47
C CYS A 40 23.66 10.24 -20.14
N ARG A 41 24.51 10.26 -21.18
CA ARG A 41 25.77 11.04 -21.13
C ARG A 41 25.47 12.40 -21.77
N VAL A 42 24.90 13.30 -20.96
CA VAL A 42 24.73 14.70 -21.32
C VAL A 42 25.86 15.46 -20.64
N ASP A 43 26.66 16.21 -21.41
CA ASP A 43 27.76 17.03 -20.91
C ASP A 43 27.31 17.93 -19.73
N ASP A 44 28.08 17.96 -18.64
CA ASP A 44 27.74 18.66 -17.40
C ASP A 44 27.47 20.16 -17.59
N GLN A 45 28.08 20.79 -18.61
CA GLN A 45 27.86 22.20 -18.95
C GLN A 45 26.46 22.49 -19.52
N GLN A 46 25.84 21.53 -20.21
CA GLN A 46 24.48 21.69 -20.75
C GLN A 46 23.42 21.51 -19.66
N ARG A 47 23.67 20.64 -18.65
CA ARG A 47 22.76 20.46 -17.51
C ARG A 47 22.65 21.72 -16.65
N MET A 48 23.76 22.41 -16.41
CA MET A 48 23.78 23.66 -15.63
C MET A 48 23.01 24.79 -16.33
N ASN A 49 23.16 24.94 -17.65
CA ASN A 49 22.42 25.93 -18.45
C ASN A 49 20.89 25.67 -18.50
N VAL A 50 20.47 24.40 -18.49
CA VAL A 50 19.04 24.04 -18.42
C VAL A 50 18.47 24.30 -17.02
N GLN A 51 19.23 24.03 -15.96
CA GLN A 51 18.81 24.32 -14.59
C GLN A 51 18.68 25.83 -14.31
N GLU A 52 19.62 26.66 -14.77
CA GLU A 52 19.52 28.12 -14.60
C GLU A 52 18.36 28.75 -15.39
N LYS A 53 18.10 28.26 -16.63
CA LYS A 53 16.92 28.67 -17.40
C LYS A 53 15.61 28.21 -16.77
N ASN A 54 15.59 27.02 -16.16
CA ASN A 54 14.40 26.52 -15.47
C ASN A 54 14.12 27.32 -14.18
N ASN A 55 15.13 27.62 -13.38
CA ASN A 55 14.97 28.40 -12.14
C ASN A 55 14.48 29.83 -12.42
N SER A 56 15.05 30.51 -13.42
CA SER A 56 14.58 31.85 -13.84
C SER A 56 13.15 31.83 -14.41
N SER A 57 12.77 30.75 -15.10
CA SER A 57 11.39 30.57 -15.60
C SER A 57 10.38 30.35 -14.46
N VAL A 58 10.76 29.60 -13.41
CA VAL A 58 9.90 29.36 -12.23
C VAL A 58 9.65 30.67 -11.47
N GLU A 59 10.67 31.49 -11.25
CA GLU A 59 10.51 32.80 -10.59
C GLU A 59 9.61 33.74 -11.40
N GLN A 60 9.75 33.75 -12.73
CA GLN A 60 8.86 34.51 -13.61
C GLN A 60 7.40 34.02 -13.56
N LEU A 61 7.18 32.71 -13.43
CA LEU A 61 5.84 32.13 -13.26
C LEU A 61 5.24 32.50 -11.90
N LEU A 62 6.02 32.46 -10.82
CA LEU A 62 5.57 32.87 -9.49
C LEU A 62 5.13 34.34 -9.47
N ASN A 63 5.88 35.22 -10.15
CA ASN A 63 5.54 36.64 -10.26
C ASN A 63 4.29 36.91 -11.12
N ARG A 64 3.85 35.94 -11.94
CA ARG A 64 2.62 36.04 -12.75
C ARG A 64 1.36 35.55 -12.02
N LEU A 65 1.51 34.82 -10.91
CA LEU A 65 0.37 34.35 -10.15
C LEU A 65 -0.32 35.54 -9.46
N PRO A 66 -1.66 35.63 -9.49
CA PRO A 66 -2.38 36.68 -8.80
C PRO A 66 -2.21 36.53 -7.28
N LYS A 67 -2.36 37.66 -6.56
CA LYS A 67 -2.31 37.65 -5.09
C LYS A 67 -3.58 36.99 -4.54
N LEU A 68 -3.47 36.38 -3.36
CA LEU A 68 -4.59 35.65 -2.74
C LEU A 68 -5.84 36.55 -2.57
N ASP A 69 -5.65 37.82 -2.25
CA ASP A 69 -6.72 38.81 -2.05
C ASP A 69 -7.57 39.04 -3.32
N GLU A 70 -7.02 38.78 -4.51
CA GLU A 70 -7.69 38.98 -5.81
C GLU A 70 -8.55 37.77 -6.20
N ILE A 71 -8.36 36.61 -5.55
CA ILE A 71 -8.97 35.32 -5.94
C ILE A 71 -9.84 34.70 -4.84
N VAL A 72 -10.04 35.40 -3.71
CA VAL A 72 -10.79 34.90 -2.54
C VAL A 72 -12.21 34.44 -2.90
N ASP A 73 -12.85 35.10 -3.87
CA ASP A 73 -14.22 34.81 -4.29
C ASP A 73 -14.32 33.65 -5.29
N ILE A 74 -13.20 33.16 -5.84
CA ILE A 74 -13.19 32.08 -6.83
C ILE A 74 -13.29 30.73 -6.12
N LYS A 75 -14.45 30.08 -6.25
CA LYS A 75 -14.65 28.70 -5.76
C LYS A 75 -14.38 27.71 -6.88
N ILE A 76 -13.34 26.90 -6.71
CA ILE A 76 -13.01 25.80 -7.60
C ILE A 76 -13.51 24.51 -6.96
N GLN A 77 -14.40 23.81 -7.66
CA GLN A 77 -14.85 22.48 -7.27
C GLN A 77 -14.11 21.41 -8.10
N PRO A 78 -13.24 20.61 -7.47
CA PRO A 78 -12.61 19.48 -8.14
C PRO A 78 -13.70 18.46 -8.53
N HIS A 79 -13.55 17.87 -9.71
CA HIS A 79 -14.45 16.81 -10.16
C HIS A 79 -13.89 15.48 -9.70
N GLU A 80 -14.69 14.73 -8.94
CA GLU A 80 -14.38 13.34 -8.60
C GLU A 80 -14.81 12.46 -9.76
N LEU A 81 -13.87 11.73 -10.34
CA LEU A 81 -14.15 10.82 -11.43
C LEU A 81 -15.17 9.77 -10.98
N LYS A 82 -16.31 9.75 -11.65
CA LYS A 82 -17.37 8.76 -11.48
C LYS A 82 -17.66 8.12 -12.81
N THR A 83 -17.37 6.83 -12.93
CA THR A 83 -17.56 6.07 -14.17
C THR A 83 -18.98 5.56 -14.33
N ASP A 84 -19.74 5.48 -13.24
CA ASP A 84 -21.01 4.72 -13.20
C ASP A 84 -22.23 5.62 -13.44
N ASP A 85 -22.03 6.93 -13.46
CA ASP A 85 -23.05 7.95 -13.70
C ASP A 85 -22.84 8.56 -15.09
N ASP A 86 -23.78 8.27 -15.99
CA ASP A 86 -23.71 8.70 -17.39
C ASP A 86 -24.21 10.16 -17.58
N THR A 87 -24.62 10.85 -16.52
CA THR A 87 -25.14 12.24 -16.60
C THR A 87 -24.08 13.32 -16.37
N ASN A 88 -22.90 12.94 -15.85
CA ASN A 88 -21.83 13.89 -15.47
C ASN A 88 -20.81 14.18 -16.58
N PHE A 89 -20.97 13.58 -17.77
CA PHE A 89 -20.08 13.71 -18.93
C PHE A 89 -18.63 13.27 -18.71
N HIS A 90 -18.28 12.63 -17.58
CA HIS A 90 -16.92 12.16 -17.32
C HIS A 90 -16.48 11.13 -18.35
N MET A 91 -17.34 10.13 -18.59
CA MET A 91 -17.05 9.08 -19.57
C MET A 91 -17.08 9.62 -20.99
N ASP A 92 -17.98 10.56 -21.31
CA ASP A 92 -18.03 11.18 -22.64
C ASP A 92 -16.75 11.95 -22.96
N TYR A 93 -16.22 12.69 -21.98
CA TYR A 93 -14.93 13.38 -22.12
C TYR A 93 -13.76 12.41 -22.35
N ILE A 94 -13.70 11.33 -21.57
CA ILE A 94 -12.65 10.30 -21.72
C ILE A 94 -12.75 9.65 -23.11
N VAL A 95 -13.94 9.21 -23.51
CA VAL A 95 -14.18 8.56 -24.80
C VAL A 95 -13.78 9.47 -25.97
N ALA A 96 -14.26 10.72 -25.98
CA ALA A 96 -13.95 11.67 -27.03
C ALA A 96 -12.44 11.95 -27.13
N THR A 97 -11.77 12.13 -25.98
CA THR A 97 -10.32 12.38 -25.94
C THR A 97 -9.52 11.16 -26.38
N THR A 98 -9.93 9.95 -26.00
CA THR A 98 -9.34 8.69 -26.46
C THR A 98 -9.49 8.54 -27.96
N PHE A 99 -10.65 8.86 -28.54
CA PHE A 99 -10.88 8.78 -29.98
C PHE A 99 -10.02 9.77 -30.76
N LEU A 100 -9.99 11.05 -30.35
CA LEU A 100 -9.14 12.07 -30.99
C LEU A 100 -7.66 11.70 -30.92
N ARG A 101 -7.20 11.13 -29.80
CA ARG A 101 -5.81 10.66 -29.69
C ARG A 101 -5.57 9.40 -30.53
N ALA A 102 -6.52 8.49 -30.61
CA ALA A 102 -6.40 7.30 -31.43
C ALA A 102 -6.30 7.64 -32.92
N GLU A 103 -7.09 8.60 -33.39
CA GLU A 103 -7.06 9.10 -34.77
C GLU A 103 -5.68 9.70 -35.12
N ASN A 104 -5.07 10.46 -34.21
CA ASN A 104 -3.73 11.05 -34.42
C ASN A 104 -2.62 10.01 -34.68
N TYR A 105 -2.78 8.78 -34.20
CA TYR A 105 -1.77 7.72 -34.30
C TYR A 105 -2.30 6.47 -35.05
N GLU A 106 -3.43 6.59 -35.74
CA GLU A 106 -4.08 5.48 -36.46
C GLU A 106 -4.32 4.23 -35.57
N ILE A 107 -4.58 4.45 -34.28
CA ILE A 107 -4.91 3.38 -33.33
C ILE A 107 -6.37 2.97 -33.55
N GLN A 108 -6.63 1.66 -33.54
CA GLN A 108 -7.98 1.13 -33.67
C GLN A 108 -8.91 1.66 -32.55
N ILE A 109 -10.04 2.24 -32.97
CA ILE A 109 -11.09 2.72 -32.07
C ILE A 109 -11.79 1.51 -31.42
N ILE A 110 -12.02 1.59 -30.12
CA ILE A 110 -12.71 0.58 -29.30
C ILE A 110 -14.05 1.12 -28.78
N ASP A 111 -14.96 0.23 -28.42
CA ASP A 111 -16.29 0.60 -27.93
C ASP A 111 -16.23 1.40 -26.61
N GLN A 112 -17.20 2.29 -26.41
CA GLN A 112 -17.36 3.07 -25.18
C GLN A 112 -17.41 2.18 -23.92
N SER A 113 -18.04 1.00 -24.01
CA SER A 113 -18.10 0.04 -22.90
C SER A 113 -16.72 -0.53 -22.54
N GLN A 114 -15.86 -0.76 -23.53
CA GLN A 114 -14.49 -1.22 -23.31
C GLN A 114 -13.64 -0.10 -22.70
N ILE A 115 -13.81 1.14 -23.17
CA ILE A 115 -13.16 2.33 -22.58
C ILE A 115 -13.60 2.51 -21.13
N LYS A 116 -14.91 2.41 -20.84
CA LYS A 116 -15.46 2.47 -19.47
C LYS A 116 -14.87 1.38 -18.57
N ARG A 117 -14.76 0.16 -19.08
CA ARG A 117 -14.12 -0.95 -18.36
C ARG A 117 -12.67 -0.65 -18.00
N ILE A 118 -11.89 -0.11 -18.94
CA ILE A 118 -10.47 0.18 -18.73
C ILE A 118 -10.29 1.41 -17.83
N ALA A 119 -10.96 2.52 -18.14
CA ALA A 119 -10.87 3.77 -17.39
C ALA A 119 -11.37 3.65 -15.95
N GLY A 120 -12.40 2.83 -15.73
CA GLY A 120 -12.97 2.57 -14.40
C GLY A 120 -12.31 1.41 -13.64
N ASN A 121 -11.30 0.75 -14.20
CA ASN A 121 -10.70 -0.46 -13.63
C ASN A 121 -11.76 -1.51 -13.20
N ILE A 122 -12.79 -1.69 -14.03
CA ILE A 122 -13.95 -2.54 -13.70
C ILE A 122 -13.53 -4.02 -13.74
N ILE A 123 -13.64 -4.69 -12.59
CA ILE A 123 -13.43 -6.13 -12.48
C ILE A 123 -14.71 -6.85 -12.96
N PRO A 124 -14.65 -7.65 -14.04
CA PRO A 124 -15.82 -8.36 -14.52
C PRO A 124 -16.26 -9.43 -13.51
N ALA A 125 -17.55 -9.45 -13.19
CA ALA A 125 -18.15 -10.40 -12.26
C ALA A 125 -19.51 -10.88 -12.77
N ILE A 126 -19.84 -12.14 -12.49
CA ILE A 126 -21.13 -12.75 -12.81
C ILE A 126 -21.59 -13.63 -11.66
N VAL A 127 -22.91 -13.66 -11.42
CA VAL A 127 -23.53 -14.36 -10.28
C VAL A 127 -23.22 -15.85 -10.28
N THR A 128 -23.05 -16.47 -11.45
CA THR A 128 -22.76 -17.92 -11.56
C THR A 128 -21.42 -18.29 -10.91
N THR A 129 -20.35 -17.54 -11.17
CA THR A 129 -19.05 -17.75 -10.54
C THR A 129 -19.12 -17.47 -9.03
N THR A 130 -19.81 -16.40 -8.63
CA THR A 130 -19.99 -16.08 -7.20
C THR A 130 -20.74 -17.20 -6.47
N ALA A 131 -21.88 -17.65 -6.99
CA ALA A 131 -22.66 -18.73 -6.38
C ALA A 131 -21.86 -20.02 -6.28
N MET A 132 -21.08 -20.36 -7.31
CA MET A 132 -20.22 -21.54 -7.28
C MET A 132 -19.12 -21.43 -6.23
N VAL A 133 -18.38 -20.32 -6.20
CA VAL A 133 -17.31 -20.10 -5.22
C VAL A 133 -17.87 -20.13 -3.80
N THR A 134 -19.01 -19.47 -3.55
CA THR A 134 -19.68 -19.51 -2.24
C THR A 134 -20.09 -20.93 -1.87
N GLY A 135 -20.66 -21.71 -2.80
CA GLY A 135 -21.01 -23.11 -2.56
C GLY A 135 -19.80 -23.96 -2.14
N LEU A 136 -18.67 -23.81 -2.84
CA LEU A 136 -17.42 -24.50 -2.50
C LEU A 136 -16.87 -24.07 -1.14
N VAL A 137 -16.92 -22.78 -0.80
CA VAL A 137 -16.52 -22.28 0.52
C VAL A 137 -17.40 -22.89 1.62
N CYS A 138 -18.72 -22.98 1.43
CA CYS A 138 -19.62 -23.62 2.39
C CYS A 138 -19.26 -25.08 2.64
N LEU A 139 -18.78 -25.82 1.61
CA LEU A 139 -18.31 -27.20 1.79
C LEU A 139 -17.06 -27.28 2.68
N GLU A 140 -16.11 -26.35 2.54
CA GLU A 140 -14.93 -26.29 3.42
C GLU A 140 -15.29 -25.88 4.85
N VAL A 141 -16.30 -25.01 5.03
CA VAL A 141 -16.81 -24.62 6.35
C VAL A 141 -17.35 -25.82 7.14
N TYR A 142 -18.03 -26.78 6.49
CA TYR A 142 -18.47 -28.00 7.18
C TYR A 142 -17.30 -28.78 7.78
N LYS A 143 -16.16 -28.86 7.09
CA LYS A 143 -14.95 -29.56 7.57
C LYS A 143 -14.35 -28.87 8.80
N LEU A 144 -14.36 -27.54 8.82
CA LEU A 144 -13.94 -26.76 9.99
C LEU A 144 -14.86 -27.02 11.19
N ILE A 145 -16.18 -26.99 10.99
CA ILE A 145 -17.17 -27.23 12.07
C ILE A 145 -17.06 -28.66 12.62
N GLN A 146 -16.80 -29.64 11.75
CA GLN A 146 -16.58 -31.04 12.15
C GLN A 146 -15.22 -31.26 12.85
N GLY A 147 -14.35 -30.25 12.91
CA GLY A 147 -13.07 -30.33 13.60
C GLY A 147 -12.02 -31.16 12.86
N HIS A 148 -12.06 -31.18 11.52
CA HIS A 148 -11.05 -31.89 10.72
C HIS A 148 -9.66 -31.29 10.96
N LYS A 149 -8.70 -32.14 11.38
CA LYS A 149 -7.31 -31.74 11.67
C LYS A 149 -6.31 -32.13 10.59
N LYS A 150 -6.69 -33.00 9.65
CA LYS A 150 -5.80 -33.44 8.56
C LYS A 150 -5.89 -32.48 7.39
N ILE A 151 -4.74 -32.00 6.92
CA ILE A 151 -4.64 -31.09 5.78
C ILE A 151 -5.22 -31.69 4.50
N GLU A 152 -5.05 -33.00 4.30
CA GLU A 152 -5.61 -33.79 3.19
C GLU A 152 -7.14 -33.71 3.07
N SER A 153 -7.84 -33.37 4.17
CA SER A 153 -9.29 -33.20 4.16
C SER A 153 -9.72 -31.92 3.45
N TYR A 154 -8.86 -30.90 3.45
CA TYR A 154 -9.15 -29.59 2.87
C TYR A 154 -8.77 -29.55 1.39
N ARG A 155 -9.50 -28.75 0.62
CA ARG A 155 -9.23 -28.57 -0.81
C ARG A 155 -9.31 -27.09 -1.17
N ASN A 156 -8.24 -26.58 -1.76
CA ASN A 156 -8.29 -25.35 -2.53
C ASN A 156 -8.94 -25.64 -3.88
N ALA A 157 -9.73 -24.70 -4.39
CA ALA A 157 -10.40 -24.83 -5.67
C ALA A 157 -9.98 -23.71 -6.63
N CYS A 158 -9.56 -24.10 -7.83
CA CYS A 158 -9.38 -23.20 -8.97
C CYS A 158 -10.38 -23.61 -10.05
N LEU A 159 -11.13 -22.65 -10.58
CA LEU A 159 -12.17 -22.92 -11.56
C LEU A 159 -12.22 -21.88 -12.67
N ASN A 160 -12.58 -22.33 -13.87
CA ASN A 160 -12.87 -21.46 -15.01
C ASN A 160 -14.11 -21.99 -15.72
N LEU A 161 -15.25 -21.33 -15.48
CA LEU A 161 -16.55 -21.70 -16.04
C LEU A 161 -16.66 -21.53 -17.56
N ALA A 162 -15.76 -20.75 -18.19
CA ALA A 162 -15.74 -20.62 -19.63
C ALA A 162 -15.19 -21.88 -20.33
N LEU A 163 -14.27 -22.60 -19.67
CA LEU A 163 -13.66 -23.85 -20.15
C LEU A 163 -14.18 -25.11 -19.42
N PRO A 164 -15.34 -25.01 -18.76
CA PRO A 164 -15.77 -25.86 -17.64
C PRO A 164 -14.65 -26.55 -16.83
N PHE A 165 -13.61 -25.81 -16.45
CA PHE A 165 -12.44 -26.34 -15.75
C PHE A 165 -12.61 -26.24 -14.23
N PHE A 166 -12.30 -27.34 -13.53
CA PHE A 166 -12.28 -27.43 -12.07
C PHE A 166 -11.04 -28.19 -11.64
N ALA A 167 -10.20 -27.56 -10.82
CA ALA A 167 -9.05 -28.18 -10.21
C ALA A 167 -9.12 -28.01 -8.69
N PHE A 168 -9.01 -29.14 -8.00
CA PHE A 168 -8.91 -29.19 -6.55
C PHE A 168 -7.52 -29.66 -6.16
N PHE A 169 -6.89 -28.95 -5.25
CA PHE A 169 -5.55 -29.30 -4.77
C PHE A 169 -5.47 -29.10 -3.26
N GLU A 170 -4.54 -29.79 -2.64
CA GLU A 170 -4.33 -29.71 -1.21
C GLU A 170 -3.72 -28.35 -0.83
N PRO A 171 -4.13 -27.75 0.30
CA PRO A 171 -3.42 -26.60 0.85
C PRO A 171 -1.95 -26.92 1.12
N VAL A 172 -1.10 -25.91 0.97
CA VAL A 172 0.33 -26.05 1.28
C VAL A 172 0.50 -26.09 2.80
N PRO A 173 1.22 -27.07 3.37
CA PRO A 173 1.49 -27.10 4.80
C PRO A 173 2.34 -25.89 5.20
N SER A 174 2.15 -25.40 6.43
CA SER A 174 2.97 -24.33 6.98
C SER A 174 4.43 -24.78 7.08
N LYS A 175 5.37 -23.91 6.70
CA LYS A 175 6.80 -24.18 6.86
C LYS A 175 7.13 -24.33 8.36
N CYS A 176 7.70 -25.47 8.73
CA CYS A 176 8.24 -25.68 10.07
C CYS A 176 9.65 -25.08 10.15
N GLN A 177 9.84 -24.16 11.08
CA GLN A 177 11.14 -23.64 11.51
C GLN A 177 11.53 -24.29 12.83
N LYS A 178 12.81 -24.22 13.17
CA LYS A 178 13.31 -24.74 14.45
C LYS A 178 14.12 -23.67 15.15
N TYR A 179 13.91 -23.54 16.45
CA TYR A 179 14.84 -22.89 17.34
C TYR A 179 15.27 -23.89 18.40
N LEU A 180 16.58 -24.04 18.60
CA LEU A 180 17.14 -25.09 19.46
C LEU A 180 16.56 -26.47 19.08
N ASP A 181 15.94 -27.18 20.02
CA ASP A 181 15.27 -28.47 19.83
C ASP A 181 13.75 -28.36 19.60
N LYS A 182 13.19 -27.15 19.52
CA LYS A 182 11.75 -26.91 19.38
C LYS A 182 11.38 -26.55 17.95
N GLU A 183 10.37 -27.23 17.41
CA GLU A 183 9.78 -26.90 16.11
C GLU A 183 8.64 -25.91 16.29
N PHE A 184 8.51 -24.97 15.37
CA PHE A 184 7.41 -24.00 15.33
C PHE A 184 7.02 -23.66 13.89
N THR A 185 5.84 -23.07 13.75
CA THR A 185 5.23 -22.67 12.48
C THR A 185 4.80 -21.21 12.52
N LEU A 186 4.27 -20.69 11.41
CA LEU A 186 3.68 -19.34 11.32
C LEU A 186 2.60 -19.07 12.39
N TRP A 187 1.93 -20.11 12.89
CA TRP A 187 0.80 -19.99 13.81
C TRP A 187 1.21 -19.94 15.28
N ASP A 188 2.45 -20.32 15.56
CA ASP A 188 2.99 -20.39 16.91
C ASP A 188 3.48 -19.01 17.35
N ARG A 189 3.34 -18.73 18.64
CA ARG A 189 3.74 -17.46 19.27
C ARG A 189 4.03 -17.68 20.73
N PHE A 190 4.87 -16.82 21.30
CA PHE A 190 5.04 -16.78 22.75
C PHE A 190 3.91 -15.94 23.36
N GLU A 191 3.16 -16.51 24.30
CA GLU A 191 2.13 -15.78 25.04
C GLU A 191 2.67 -15.36 26.40
N VAL A 192 2.98 -14.07 26.53
CA VAL A 192 3.45 -13.47 27.79
C VAL A 192 2.31 -12.65 28.38
N LYS A 193 1.97 -12.92 29.65
CA LYS A 193 0.85 -12.28 30.36
C LYS A 193 1.37 -11.53 31.60
N GLY A 194 0.90 -10.30 31.77
CA GLY A 194 1.29 -9.41 32.84
C GLY A 194 2.32 -8.39 32.36
N ASP A 195 2.22 -7.18 32.91
CA ASP A 195 3.17 -6.11 32.60
C ASP A 195 4.45 -6.26 33.44
N MET A 196 5.40 -7.00 32.87
CA MET A 196 6.70 -7.33 33.44
C MET A 196 7.71 -6.20 33.20
N THR A 197 8.70 -6.13 34.07
CA THR A 197 9.90 -5.32 33.80
C THR A 197 10.73 -5.96 32.68
N LEU A 198 11.57 -5.16 32.02
CA LEU A 198 12.45 -5.66 30.97
C LEU A 198 13.43 -6.73 31.49
N GLU A 199 13.89 -6.61 32.74
CA GLU A 199 14.74 -7.61 33.41
C GLU A 199 13.99 -8.94 33.60
N GLU A 200 12.78 -8.90 34.15
CA GLU A 200 11.95 -10.09 34.33
C GLU A 200 11.60 -10.76 33.00
N PHE A 201 11.38 -9.98 31.94
CA PHE A 201 11.11 -10.50 30.61
C PHE A 201 12.33 -11.24 30.03
N ILE A 202 13.53 -10.67 30.16
CA ILE A 202 14.77 -11.32 29.70
C ILE A 202 15.02 -12.60 30.49
N GLU A 203 14.84 -12.57 31.82
CA GLU A 203 15.02 -13.75 32.68
C GLU A 203 13.97 -14.84 32.37
N TYR A 204 12.72 -14.46 32.07
CA TYR A 204 11.67 -15.39 31.66
C TYR A 204 12.07 -16.20 30.43
N PHE A 205 12.55 -15.54 29.37
CA PHE A 205 12.99 -16.24 28.15
C PHE A 205 14.25 -17.08 28.38
N LYS A 206 15.13 -16.65 29.28
CA LYS A 206 16.34 -17.39 29.63
C LYS A 206 16.02 -18.66 30.42
N CYS A 207 15.14 -18.59 31.42
CA CYS A 207 14.76 -19.72 32.25
C CYS A 207 13.85 -20.72 31.53
N GLU A 208 12.77 -20.24 30.91
CA GLU A 208 11.72 -21.10 30.33
C GLU A 208 12.06 -21.58 28.92
N HIS A 209 12.66 -20.69 28.12
CA HIS A 209 12.89 -20.94 26.69
C HIS A 209 14.37 -21.16 26.34
N LYS A 210 15.30 -20.95 27.28
CA LYS A 210 16.76 -21.00 27.04
C LYS A 210 17.22 -20.05 25.93
N LEU A 211 16.50 -18.94 25.77
CA LEU A 211 16.79 -17.90 24.80
C LEU A 211 17.19 -16.63 25.54
N VAL A 212 18.21 -15.94 25.03
CA VAL A 212 18.66 -14.65 25.57
C VAL A 212 18.26 -13.56 24.58
N PRO A 213 17.20 -12.77 24.86
CA PRO A 213 16.79 -11.69 23.97
C PRO A 213 17.84 -10.59 23.89
N ASN A 214 18.39 -10.38 22.69
CA ASN A 214 19.36 -9.34 22.39
C ASN A 214 18.70 -8.07 21.88
N ILE A 215 17.69 -8.21 21.01
CA ILE A 215 16.93 -7.09 20.46
C ILE A 215 15.46 -7.39 20.66
N ILE A 216 14.71 -6.41 21.16
CA ILE A 216 13.26 -6.46 21.32
C ILE A 216 12.68 -5.22 20.66
N ALA A 217 11.76 -5.40 19.71
CA ALA A 217 11.14 -4.31 18.97
C ALA A 217 9.63 -4.54 18.78
N GLU A 218 8.88 -3.44 18.68
CA GLU A 218 7.49 -3.43 18.23
C GLU A 218 7.46 -2.60 16.94
N GLY A 219 7.26 -3.26 15.79
CA GLY A 219 7.30 -2.61 14.48
C GLY A 219 8.61 -1.83 14.26
N SER A 220 8.52 -0.50 14.12
CA SER A 220 9.69 0.37 13.95
C SER A 220 10.29 0.89 15.26
N SER A 221 9.71 0.54 16.40
CA SER A 221 10.12 1.05 17.72
C SER A 221 10.98 0.03 18.45
N MET A 222 12.28 0.32 18.60
CA MET A 222 13.22 -0.56 19.28
C MET A 222 13.16 -0.35 20.80
N ILE A 223 12.57 -1.31 21.52
CA ILE A 223 12.37 -1.26 22.97
C ILE A 223 13.70 -1.55 23.70
N TYR A 224 14.43 -2.55 23.22
CA TYR A 224 15.70 -2.96 23.82
C TYR A 224 16.70 -3.42 22.75
N CYS A 225 17.98 -3.09 22.95
CA CYS A 225 19.10 -3.65 22.21
C CYS A 225 20.31 -3.80 23.13
N ALA A 226 20.82 -5.01 23.27
CA ALA A 226 21.94 -5.35 24.14
C ALA A 226 23.23 -4.59 23.77
N HIS A 227 23.43 -4.26 22.48
CA HIS A 227 24.64 -3.66 21.92
C HIS A 227 24.65 -2.12 21.90
N PHE A 228 23.49 -1.44 21.96
CA PHE A 228 23.39 -0.01 21.60
C PHE A 228 23.11 0.96 22.76
N ILE A 229 23.08 0.51 24.01
CA ILE A 229 22.69 1.37 25.13
C ILE A 229 23.90 1.66 26.04
N HIS A 230 24.27 2.93 26.18
CA HIS A 230 25.19 3.42 27.21
C HIS A 230 24.84 2.76 28.57
N GLN A 231 25.85 2.22 29.27
CA GLN A 231 25.64 1.39 30.48
C GLN A 231 24.67 2.00 31.51
N THR A 232 24.66 3.32 31.67
CA THR A 232 23.75 4.06 32.58
C THR A 232 22.28 4.01 32.17
N SER A 233 21.95 4.28 30.89
CA SER A 233 20.57 4.21 30.40
C SER A 233 20.06 2.78 30.30
N LYS A 234 20.98 1.82 30.10
CA LYS A 234 20.67 0.38 30.08
C LYS A 234 20.12 -0.04 31.44
N ILE A 235 20.83 0.28 32.53
CA ILE A 235 20.44 -0.09 33.90
C ILE A 235 19.09 0.53 34.31
N GLN A 236 18.80 1.76 33.88
CA GLN A 236 17.53 2.43 34.20
C GLN A 236 16.34 1.79 33.48
N ASN A 237 16.48 1.46 32.20
CA ASN A 237 15.41 0.84 31.41
C ASN A 237 15.15 -0.62 31.82
N MET A 238 16.15 -1.35 32.37
CA MET A 238 15.95 -2.73 32.83
C MET A 238 14.88 -2.86 33.93
N LYS A 239 14.75 -1.84 34.79
CA LYS A 239 13.77 -1.82 35.89
C LYS A 239 12.41 -1.25 35.49
N GLN A 240 12.28 -0.72 34.28
CA GLN A 240 11.02 -0.17 33.79
C GLN A 240 10.18 -1.27 33.15
N LYS A 241 8.87 -1.06 33.16
CA LYS A 241 7.92 -1.94 32.47
C LYS A 241 8.02 -1.77 30.97
N ILE A 242 7.87 -2.86 30.21
CA ILE A 242 7.95 -2.83 28.75
C ILE A 242 6.93 -1.86 28.14
N SER A 243 5.72 -1.79 28.71
CA SER A 243 4.68 -0.83 28.31
C SER A 243 5.16 0.62 28.38
N HIS A 244 5.84 0.99 29.47
CA HIS A 244 6.34 2.35 29.69
C HIS A 244 7.54 2.69 28.81
N ILE A 245 8.44 1.72 28.60
CA ILE A 245 9.59 1.88 27.68
C ILE A 245 9.06 2.10 26.27
N TYR A 246 8.06 1.32 25.85
CA TYR A 246 7.41 1.48 24.56
C TYR A 246 6.84 2.89 24.37
N GLU A 247 6.10 3.41 25.35
CA GLU A 247 5.54 4.78 25.26
C GLU A 247 6.64 5.86 25.14
N THR A 248 7.75 5.65 25.83
CA THR A 248 8.89 6.57 25.84
C THR A 248 9.62 6.58 24.49
N VAL A 249 9.90 5.39 23.93
CA VAL A 249 10.62 5.24 22.66
C VAL A 249 9.75 5.64 21.48
N SER A 250 8.50 5.17 21.43
CA SER A 250 7.57 5.47 20.35
C SER A 250 7.07 6.92 20.38
N LYS A 251 7.26 7.63 21.49
CA LYS A 251 6.69 8.97 21.79
C LYS A 251 5.17 9.00 21.66
N ARG A 252 4.51 7.84 21.81
CA ARG A 252 3.07 7.66 21.70
C ARG A 252 2.58 6.89 22.91
N ARG A 253 1.47 7.34 23.50
CA ARG A 253 0.80 6.56 24.56
C ARG A 253 0.07 5.38 23.96
N ILE A 254 0.05 4.26 24.68
CA ILE A 254 -0.72 3.09 24.27
C ILE A 254 -2.21 3.44 24.40
N PRO A 255 -3.00 3.35 23.30
CA PRO A 255 -4.43 3.61 23.40
C PRO A 255 -5.13 2.63 24.35
N PRO A 256 -6.17 3.05 25.10
CA PRO A 256 -6.81 2.21 26.13
C PRO A 256 -7.53 0.97 25.58
N HIS A 257 -7.78 0.91 24.26
CA HIS A 257 -8.39 -0.25 23.60
C HIS A 257 -7.37 -1.34 23.23
N VAL A 258 -6.08 -1.03 23.24
CA VAL A 258 -5.02 -1.99 22.92
C VAL A 258 -4.82 -2.90 24.14
N ARG A 259 -4.91 -4.22 23.93
CA ARG A 259 -4.82 -5.23 25.00
C ARG A 259 -3.47 -5.96 25.03
N TYR A 260 -2.75 -5.96 23.93
CA TYR A 260 -1.47 -6.62 23.79
C TYR A 260 -0.59 -5.88 22.79
N LEU A 261 0.73 -6.03 22.92
CA LEU A 261 1.73 -5.62 21.94
C LEU A 261 2.27 -6.87 21.24
N ILE A 262 2.65 -6.73 19.97
CA ILE A 262 3.37 -7.78 19.23
C ILE A 262 4.85 -7.40 19.29
N LEU A 263 5.65 -8.23 19.96
CA LEU A 263 7.08 -7.99 20.08
C LEU A 263 7.83 -8.97 19.18
N ASP A 264 8.67 -8.43 18.32
CA ASP A 264 9.66 -9.18 17.57
C ASP A 264 10.96 -9.19 18.37
N MET A 265 11.57 -10.37 18.48
CA MET A 265 12.80 -10.54 19.22
C MET A 265 13.87 -11.20 18.36
N TYR A 266 15.12 -10.81 18.59
CA TYR A 266 16.29 -11.54 18.14
C TYR A 266 17.02 -12.05 19.37
N CYS A 267 17.31 -13.36 19.36
CA CYS A 267 17.81 -14.07 20.54
C CYS A 267 19.06 -14.87 20.21
N ASP A 268 19.92 -15.00 21.21
CA ASP A 268 20.99 -16.00 21.20
C ASP A 268 20.58 -17.21 22.06
N ASP A 269 21.25 -18.33 21.83
CA ASP A 269 21.21 -19.47 22.74
C ASP A 269 22.06 -19.22 24.01
N LEU A 270 22.08 -20.18 24.93
CA LEU A 270 22.87 -20.08 26.16
C LEU A 270 24.40 -20.18 25.91
N GLU A 271 24.82 -20.62 24.73
CA GLU A 271 26.21 -20.74 24.31
C GLU A 271 26.71 -19.48 23.58
N GLY A 272 25.81 -18.54 23.26
CA GLY A 272 26.09 -17.29 22.56
C GLY A 272 26.00 -17.38 21.03
N ASN A 273 25.39 -18.44 20.49
CA ASN A 273 25.12 -18.54 19.05
C ASN A 273 23.77 -17.87 18.71
N GLU A 274 23.75 -17.10 17.63
CA GLU A 274 22.53 -16.44 17.14
C GLU A 274 21.48 -17.47 16.68
N VAL A 275 20.25 -17.33 17.20
CA VAL A 275 19.11 -18.13 16.78
C VAL A 275 18.41 -17.40 15.63
N GLN A 276 18.46 -17.98 14.43
CA GLN A 276 17.99 -17.32 13.20
C GLN A 276 16.51 -16.93 13.24
N ASP A 277 15.63 -17.85 13.66
CA ASP A 277 14.19 -17.64 13.63
C ASP A 277 13.57 -18.05 14.97
N VAL A 278 12.78 -17.16 15.58
CA VAL A 278 11.97 -17.44 16.77
C VAL A 278 10.54 -16.91 16.57
N PRO A 279 9.52 -17.54 17.18
CA PRO A 279 8.16 -17.00 17.17
C PRO A 279 8.09 -15.58 17.73
N TYR A 280 7.16 -14.77 17.22
CA TYR A 280 6.85 -13.46 17.79
C TYR A 280 6.18 -13.61 19.17
N VAL A 281 6.23 -12.54 19.97
CA VAL A 281 5.57 -12.49 21.28
C VAL A 281 4.27 -11.74 21.19
N LYS A 282 3.21 -12.35 21.71
CA LYS A 282 2.00 -11.65 22.11
C LYS A 282 2.14 -11.24 23.58
N TYR A 283 2.54 -9.99 23.80
CA TYR A 283 2.76 -9.42 25.13
C TYR A 283 1.49 -8.75 25.65
N THR A 284 0.80 -9.40 26.58
CA THR A 284 -0.45 -8.91 27.17
C THR A 284 -0.14 -8.17 28.48
N PHE A 285 -0.16 -6.84 28.43
CA PHE A 285 0.19 -5.96 29.57
C PHE A 285 -1.01 -5.58 30.44
N ALA A 286 -2.23 -5.93 30.03
CA ALA A 286 -3.49 -5.62 30.72
C ALA A 286 -4.13 -6.86 31.36
#